data_AF-A0A4Y2WJ07-F1
#
_entry.id   AF-A0A4Y2WJ07-F1
#
_cell.length_a   1.000
_cell.length_b   1.000
_cell.length_c   1.000
_cell.angle_alpha   90.00
_cell.angle_beta   90.00
_cell.angle_gamma   90.00
#
_symmetry.space_group_name_H-M   'P 1'
#
loop_
_entity.id
_entity.type
_entity.pdbx_description
1 polymer ?
#
loop_
_entity_poly.entity_id
_entity_poly.type
_entity_poly.pdbx_seq_one_letter_code
_entity_poly.pdbx_strand_id
1 'polypeptide(L)'
;MIKWIKNYKPFPENFNLISISTGVVRDSRINCHMVKEKGILGIKKIEGTNFYTVKFRRNDRVQPLALMSNAIKVHNENISINPTTLFQRISITKQSDAELEDFLKYEQSPFPLPVFDEDGMRTAPNPLYTKLSSHVHSILML
;
A
#
# COMPACT_ATOMS: atom_id res chain seq x y z
N MET A 1 20.08 -4.10 -2.28
CA MET A 1 18.75 -3.44 -2.29
C MET A 1 18.77 -2.07 -2.97
N ILE A 2 19.43 -1.03 -2.42
CA ILE A 2 19.42 0.33 -3.03
C ILE A 2 19.98 0.36 -4.46
N LYS A 3 21.06 -0.39 -4.75
CA LYS A 3 21.66 -0.46 -6.10
C LYS A 3 20.72 -1.12 -7.12
N TRP A 4 19.90 -2.08 -6.70
CA TRP A 4 18.91 -2.73 -7.56
C TRP A 4 17.74 -1.79 -7.87
N ILE A 5 17.17 -1.12 -6.85
CA ILE A 5 16.08 -0.11 -7.04
C ILE A 5 16.52 1.05 -7.95
N LYS A 6 17.80 1.43 -7.92
CA LYS A 6 18.35 2.45 -8.83
C LYS A 6 18.34 2.00 -10.30
N ASN A 7 18.59 0.72 -10.55
CA ASN A 7 18.66 0.15 -11.90
C ASN A 7 17.29 -0.27 -12.42
N TYR A 8 16.39 -0.67 -11.51
CA TYR A 8 15.03 -1.10 -11.79
C TYR A 8 14.11 -0.16 -11.01
N LYS A 9 13.83 1.03 -11.58
CA LYS A 9 12.84 1.96 -11.04
C LYS A 9 11.48 1.27 -11.14
N PRO A 10 10.92 0.79 -10.03
CA PRO A 10 9.90 -0.21 -10.17
C PRO A 10 8.50 0.43 -10.01
N PHE A 11 8.46 1.76 -9.84
CA PHE A 11 7.27 2.58 -9.89
C PHE A 11 7.35 3.47 -11.13
N PRO A 12 6.25 3.60 -11.90
CA PRO A 12 6.19 4.57 -12.98
C PRO A 12 6.39 5.97 -12.39
N GLU A 13 7.07 6.84 -13.14
CA GLU A 13 7.17 8.25 -12.77
C GLU A 13 5.77 8.87 -12.81
N ASN A 14 5.22 9.16 -11.63
CA ASN A 14 3.88 9.71 -11.46
C ASN A 14 3.96 10.92 -10.53
N PHE A 15 3.28 12.00 -10.90
CA PHE A 15 3.16 13.20 -10.07
C PHE A 15 2.16 13.01 -8.91
N ASN A 16 1.34 11.95 -8.95
CA ASN A 16 0.38 11.64 -7.93
C ASN A 16 1.03 10.92 -6.74
N LEU A 17 0.55 11.24 -5.54
CA LEU A 17 0.92 10.53 -4.32
C LEU A 17 0.14 9.21 -4.25
N ILE A 18 0.83 8.08 -4.20
CA ILE A 18 0.23 6.74 -4.23
C ILE A 18 0.67 5.95 -3.00
N SER A 19 -0.27 5.22 -2.39
CA SER A 19 0.02 4.24 -1.35
C SER A 19 0.66 2.99 -1.98
N ILE A 20 1.88 2.65 -1.57
CA ILE A 20 2.59 1.46 -2.08
C ILE A 20 1.85 0.18 -1.67
N SER A 21 1.30 0.13 -0.45
CA SER A 21 0.66 -1.08 0.09
C SER A 21 -0.72 -1.36 -0.50
N THR A 22 -1.43 -0.33 -0.99
CA THR A 22 -2.81 -0.47 -1.46
C THR A 22 -3.02 -0.03 -2.91
N GLY A 23 -2.02 0.57 -3.55
CA GLY A 23 -2.15 1.18 -4.88
C GLY A 23 -3.06 2.41 -4.93
N VAL A 24 -3.59 2.87 -3.79
CA VAL A 24 -4.57 3.95 -3.76
C VAL A 24 -3.90 5.29 -4.05
N VAL A 25 -4.45 5.99 -5.04
CA VAL A 25 -4.01 7.32 -5.45
C VAL A 25 -4.69 8.38 -4.58
N ARG A 26 -3.91 9.33 -4.08
CA ARG A 26 -4.35 10.52 -3.33
C ARG A 26 -5.54 11.23 -4.00
N ASP A 27 -6.49 11.68 -3.17
CA ASP A 27 -7.48 12.69 -3.54
C ASP A 27 -7.14 14.09 -3.01
N SER A 28 -8.03 15.06 -3.24
CA SER A 28 -7.83 16.45 -2.79
C SER A 28 -7.79 16.64 -1.27
N ARG A 29 -8.28 15.67 -0.48
CA ARG A 29 -8.33 15.73 0.99
C ARG A 29 -6.99 15.36 1.62
N ILE A 30 -6.19 14.53 0.95
CA ILE A 30 -4.92 14.03 1.50
C ILE A 30 -3.81 15.06 1.31
N ASN A 31 -3.11 15.37 2.40
CA ASN A 31 -2.04 16.37 2.43
C ASN A 31 -0.80 15.94 3.24
N CYS A 32 -0.64 14.65 3.54
CA CYS A 32 0.49 14.16 4.33
C CYS A 32 1.87 14.49 3.77
N HIS A 33 2.02 14.56 2.44
CA HIS A 33 3.25 15.03 1.78
C HIS A 33 3.67 16.45 2.18
N MET A 34 2.75 17.28 2.68
CA MET A 34 3.01 18.64 3.17
C MET A 34 3.26 18.71 4.68
N VAL A 35 3.50 17.57 5.36
CA VAL A 35 3.63 17.51 6.83
C VAL A 35 4.63 18.51 7.39
N LYS A 36 5.77 18.69 6.70
CA LYS A 36 6.80 19.62 7.13
C LYS A 36 6.31 21.07 7.09
N GLU A 37 5.75 21.50 5.97
CA GLU A 37 5.25 22.87 5.78
C GLU A 37 4.09 23.19 6.73
N LYS A 38 3.12 22.27 6.82
CA LYS A 38 1.98 22.40 7.73
C LYS A 38 2.42 22.41 9.20
N GLY A 39 3.40 21.58 9.56
CA GLY A 39 3.99 21.56 10.89
C GLY A 39 4.66 22.88 11.26
N ILE A 40 5.52 23.42 10.38
CA ILE A 40 6.17 24.72 10.57
C ILE A 40 5.13 25.84 10.74
N LEU A 41 4.12 25.88 9.87
CA LEU A 41 3.02 26.85 9.97
C LEU A 41 2.24 26.71 11.29
N GLY A 42 2.05 25.47 11.76
CA GLY A 42 1.41 25.19 13.05
C GLY A 42 2.22 25.74 14.23
N ILE A 43 3.54 25.50 14.24
CA ILE A 43 4.43 26.01 15.29
C ILE A 43 4.47 27.53 15.29
N LYS A 44 4.58 28.17 14.13
CA LYS A 44 4.54 29.65 14.01
C LYS A 44 3.26 30.28 14.57
N LYS A 45 2.13 29.57 14.53
CA LYS A 45 0.87 30.07 15.13
C LYS A 45 0.86 29.99 16.66
N ILE A 46 1.67 29.10 17.22
CA ILE A 46 1.78 28.89 18.67
C ILE A 46 2.85 29.82 19.26
N GLU A 47 3.88 30.13 18.48
CA GLU A 47 4.93 31.07 18.86
C GLU A 47 4.36 32.41 19.35
N GLY A 48 4.79 32.86 20.53
CA GLY A 48 4.32 34.10 21.16
C GLY A 48 2.95 34.02 21.84
N THR A 49 2.23 32.89 21.75
CA THR A 49 0.96 32.68 22.46
C THR A 49 1.17 31.97 23.79
N ASN A 50 0.28 32.20 24.77
CA ASN A 50 0.35 31.45 26.02
C ASN A 50 -0.20 30.03 25.82
N PHE A 51 0.53 29.02 26.32
CA PHE A 51 0.20 27.62 26.21
C PHE A 51 -1.25 27.29 26.65
N TYR A 52 -1.77 27.93 27.70
CA TYR A 52 -3.15 27.66 28.15
C TYR A 52 -4.24 28.07 27.14
N THR A 53 -3.91 28.97 26.19
CA THR A 53 -4.85 29.42 25.15
C THR A 53 -4.81 28.57 23.89
N VAL A 54 -3.76 27.76 23.72
CA VAL A 54 -3.55 26.97 22.50
C VAL A 54 -4.61 25.87 22.42
N LYS A 55 -5.34 25.84 21.29
CA LYS A 55 -6.33 24.79 21.00
C LYS A 55 -5.94 24.07 19.72
N PHE A 56 -5.73 22.76 19.82
CA PHE A 56 -5.47 21.90 18.67
C PHE A 56 -6.79 21.48 18.02
N ARG A 57 -7.02 21.87 16.77
CA ARG A 57 -8.20 21.43 16.01
C ARG A 57 -7.87 20.18 15.20
N ARG A 58 -8.85 19.29 15.05
CA ARG A 58 -8.71 18.12 14.15
C ARG A 58 -8.43 18.54 12.70
N ASN A 59 -9.01 19.65 12.26
CA ASN A 59 -8.80 20.21 10.91
C ASN A 59 -7.38 20.77 10.70
N ASP A 60 -6.63 21.04 11.78
CA ASP A 60 -5.23 21.47 11.69
C ASP A 60 -4.29 20.26 11.48
N ARG A 61 -4.77 19.03 11.70
CA ARG A 61 -3.99 17.81 11.46
C ARG A 61 -3.88 17.53 9.96
N VAL A 62 -2.68 17.13 9.55
CA VAL A 62 -2.48 16.57 8.22
C VAL A 62 -3.27 15.27 8.06
N GLN A 63 -3.85 15.10 6.88
CA GLN A 63 -4.69 13.97 6.50
C GLN A 63 -3.78 12.90 5.87
N PRO A 64 -3.62 11.73 6.50
CA PRO A 64 -2.82 10.63 5.97
C PRO A 64 -3.56 9.87 4.87
N LEU A 65 -2.81 9.23 3.97
CA LEU A 65 -3.35 8.33 2.94
C LEU A 65 -4.25 7.22 3.51
N ALA A 66 -4.04 6.81 4.76
CA ALA A 66 -4.86 5.81 5.45
C ALA A 66 -6.34 6.20 5.59
N LEU A 67 -6.70 7.47 5.41
CA LEU A 67 -8.09 7.92 5.37
C LEU A 67 -8.80 7.57 4.06
N MET A 68 -8.04 7.22 3.02
CA MET A 68 -8.63 6.82 1.76
C MET A 68 -9.19 5.41 1.89
N SER A 69 -10.41 5.22 1.37
CA SER A 69 -10.96 3.88 1.22
C SER A 69 -10.11 3.10 0.23
N ASN A 70 -9.83 1.83 0.54
CA ASN A 70 -9.34 0.83 -0.40
C ASN A 70 -10.42 0.37 -1.40
N ALA A 71 -11.53 1.11 -1.51
CA ALA A 71 -12.64 0.79 -2.39
C ALA A 71 -12.45 1.43 -3.76
N ILE A 72 -12.65 0.63 -4.80
CA ILE A 72 -12.68 1.08 -6.19
C ILE A 72 -14.13 1.12 -6.69
N LYS A 73 -14.45 2.00 -7.63
CA LYS A 73 -15.74 1.98 -8.31
C LYS A 73 -15.73 0.95 -9.44
N VAL A 74 -16.62 -0.03 -9.35
CA VAL A 74 -16.88 -1.04 -10.38
C VAL A 74 -18.38 -1.02 -10.65
N HIS A 75 -18.79 -0.73 -11.88
CA HIS A 75 -20.21 -0.61 -12.25
C HIS A 75 -21.01 0.34 -11.33
N ASN A 76 -20.43 1.50 -10.97
CA ASN A 76 -20.97 2.48 -10.01
C ASN A 76 -21.08 2.04 -8.55
N GLU A 77 -20.67 0.82 -8.21
CA GLU A 77 -20.60 0.34 -6.84
C GLU A 77 -19.19 0.47 -6.27
N ASN A 78 -19.07 0.90 -5.01
CA ASN A 78 -17.79 0.94 -4.32
C ASN A 78 -17.47 -0.46 -3.77
N ILE A 79 -16.51 -1.14 -4.37
CA ILE A 79 -16.05 -2.47 -3.94
C ILE A 79 -14.73 -2.31 -3.19
N SER A 80 -14.72 -2.68 -1.90
CA SER A 80 -13.48 -2.73 -1.11
C SER A 80 -12.56 -3.83 -1.62
N ILE A 81 -11.32 -3.48 -1.99
CA ILE A 81 -10.31 -4.46 -2.37
C ILE A 81 -9.52 -4.84 -1.12
N ASN A 82 -9.65 -6.09 -0.70
CA ASN A 82 -8.71 -6.71 0.23
C ASN A 82 -7.59 -7.39 -0.60
N PRO A 83 -6.34 -6.91 -0.54
CA PRO A 83 -5.22 -7.49 -1.31
C PRO A 83 -5.05 -9.00 -1.05
N THR A 84 -5.28 -9.46 0.17
CA THR A 84 -5.21 -10.88 0.54
C THR A 84 -6.29 -11.68 -0.17
N THR A 85 -7.53 -11.21 -0.16
CA THR A 85 -8.64 -11.89 -0.85
C THR A 85 -8.45 -11.86 -2.37
N LEU A 86 -7.93 -10.76 -2.91
CA LEU A 86 -7.62 -10.65 -4.34
C LEU A 86 -6.55 -11.68 -4.74
N PHE A 87 -5.45 -11.75 -3.98
CA PHE A 87 -4.38 -12.72 -4.21
C PHE A 87 -4.88 -14.16 -4.12
N GLN A 88 -5.71 -14.49 -3.13
CA GLN A 88 -6.34 -15.81 -3.01
C GLN A 88 -7.21 -16.15 -4.22
N ARG A 89 -8.03 -15.20 -4.70
CA ARG A 89 -8.87 -15.41 -5.88
C ARG A 89 -8.03 -15.66 -7.12
N ILE A 90 -7.05 -14.79 -7.40
CA ILE A 90 -6.10 -14.94 -8.51
C ILE A 90 -5.44 -16.33 -8.47
N SER A 91 -4.96 -16.72 -7.29
CA SER A 91 -4.31 -18.00 -7.03
C SER A 91 -5.17 -19.22 -7.36
N ILE A 92 -6.49 -19.12 -7.13
CA ILE A 92 -7.46 -20.20 -7.37
C ILE A 92 -7.94 -20.19 -8.82
N THR A 93 -8.13 -19.00 -9.42
CA THR A 93 -8.73 -18.84 -10.74
C THR A 93 -7.74 -18.93 -11.90
N LYS A 94 -6.43 -18.85 -11.62
CA LYS A 94 -5.40 -19.00 -12.65
C LYS A 94 -5.58 -20.31 -13.42
N GLN A 95 -5.45 -20.24 -14.73
CA GLN A 95 -5.51 -21.38 -15.65
C GLN A 95 -4.13 -22.00 -15.86
N SER A 96 -3.06 -21.23 -15.67
CA SER A 96 -1.68 -21.69 -15.80
C SER A 96 -0.73 -20.92 -14.89
N ASP A 97 0.50 -21.39 -14.77
CA ASP A 97 1.55 -20.65 -14.04
C ASP A 97 2.00 -19.42 -14.80
N ALA A 98 2.10 -19.48 -16.14
CA ALA A 98 2.43 -18.32 -16.98
C ALA A 98 1.43 -17.16 -16.81
N GLU A 99 0.14 -17.47 -16.68
CA GLU A 99 -0.89 -16.45 -16.42
C GLU A 99 -0.72 -15.81 -15.03
N LEU A 100 -0.25 -16.58 -14.04
CA LEU A 100 0.05 -16.04 -12.72
C LEU A 100 1.27 -15.11 -12.75
N GLU A 101 2.29 -15.40 -13.56
CA GLU A 101 3.43 -14.49 -13.77
C GLU A 101 2.96 -13.15 -14.33
N ASP A 102 2.05 -13.17 -15.30
CA ASP A 102 1.46 -11.95 -15.88
C ASP A 102 0.69 -11.14 -14.83
N PHE A 103 -0.08 -11.79 -13.94
CA PHE A 103 -0.76 -11.12 -12.83
C PHE A 103 0.20 -10.52 -11.80
N LEU A 104 1.35 -11.15 -11.58
CA LEU A 104 2.36 -10.74 -10.61
C LEU A 104 3.51 -9.93 -11.23
N LYS A 105 3.44 -9.58 -12.51
CA LYS A 105 4.50 -8.85 -13.23
C LYS A 105 4.94 -7.55 -12.57
N TYR A 106 4.03 -6.91 -11.85
CA TYR A 106 4.28 -5.65 -11.14
C TYR A 106 4.36 -5.83 -9.61
N GLU A 107 4.34 -7.07 -9.12
CA GLU A 107 4.55 -7.38 -7.70
C GLU A 107 6.02 -7.10 -7.35
N GLN A 108 6.21 -6.37 -6.26
CA GLN A 108 7.50 -5.77 -5.88
C GLN A 108 8.20 -6.55 -4.78
N SER A 109 7.42 -7.36 -4.08
CA SER A 109 7.94 -8.18 -3.01
C SER A 109 8.40 -9.51 -3.60
N PRO A 110 9.59 -10.02 -3.24
CA PRO A 110 10.03 -11.37 -3.62
C PRO A 110 9.10 -12.46 -3.08
N PHE A 111 8.17 -12.09 -2.20
CA PHE A 111 7.12 -12.94 -1.69
C PHE A 111 5.83 -12.11 -1.51
N PRO A 112 4.64 -12.54 -1.96
CA PRO A 112 3.44 -11.75 -1.86
C PRO A 112 3.13 -11.41 -0.41
N LEU A 113 2.90 -10.12 -0.11
CA LEU A 113 2.55 -9.65 1.23
C LEU A 113 1.37 -10.42 1.88
N PRO A 114 0.36 -10.91 1.13
CA PRO A 114 -0.68 -11.79 1.67
C PRO A 114 -0.18 -13.09 2.34
N VAL A 115 1.05 -13.52 2.05
CA VAL A 115 1.70 -14.71 2.63
C VAL A 115 2.36 -14.38 3.97
N PHE A 116 2.41 -13.11 4.40
CA PHE A 116 3.02 -12.68 5.66
C PHE A 116 2.00 -12.12 6.66
N ASP A 117 2.32 -12.25 7.94
CA ASP A 117 1.72 -11.55 9.07
C ASP A 117 2.83 -10.86 9.88
N GLU A 118 2.46 -10.28 11.03
CA GLU A 118 3.40 -9.55 11.91
C GLU A 118 4.53 -10.46 12.46
N ASP A 119 4.30 -11.77 12.52
CA ASP A 119 5.25 -12.77 13.03
C ASP A 119 6.12 -13.38 11.92
N GLY A 120 5.92 -12.98 10.65
CA GLY A 120 6.69 -13.44 9.51
C GLY A 120 5.82 -14.15 8.48
N MET A 121 6.30 -15.26 7.92
CA MET A 121 5.51 -16.01 6.93
C MET A 121 4.33 -16.68 7.65
N ARG A 122 3.10 -16.46 7.17
CA ARG A 122 1.88 -17.05 7.73
C ARG A 122 2.07 -18.55 7.80
N THR A 123 2.17 -19.07 9.01
CA THR A 123 2.22 -20.51 9.28
C THR A 123 0.81 -21.08 9.16
N ALA A 124 0.27 -21.12 7.94
CA ALA A 124 -1.04 -21.71 7.73
C ALA A 124 -0.91 -23.25 7.66
N PRO A 125 -1.73 -24.03 8.41
CA PRO A 125 -1.88 -25.47 8.19
C PRO A 125 -2.62 -25.80 6.89
N ASN A 126 -2.87 -24.81 6.03
CA ASN A 126 -3.61 -24.96 4.78
C ASN A 126 -2.66 -25.33 3.62
N PRO A 127 -2.79 -26.53 3.03
CA PRO A 127 -1.96 -27.01 1.92
C PRO A 127 -1.94 -26.08 0.69
N LEU A 128 -2.97 -25.24 0.52
CA LEU A 128 -3.03 -24.26 -0.56
C LEU A 128 -1.97 -23.17 -0.39
N TYR A 129 -1.74 -22.70 0.85
CA TYR A 129 -0.77 -21.65 1.11
C TYR A 129 0.67 -22.12 0.90
N THR A 130 1.00 -23.34 1.31
CA THR A 130 2.32 -23.93 1.05
C THR A 130 2.54 -24.16 -0.44
N LYS A 131 1.53 -24.65 -1.18
CA LYS A 131 1.64 -24.86 -2.63
C LYS A 131 1.79 -23.55 -3.41
N LEU A 132 1.04 -22.52 -3.01
CA LEU A 132 1.12 -21.17 -3.58
C LEU A 132 2.45 -20.49 -3.24
N SER A 133 2.90 -20.59 -1.99
CA SER A 133 4.20 -20.04 -1.59
C SER A 133 5.35 -20.70 -2.35
N SER A 134 5.28 -22.01 -2.59
CA SER A 134 6.29 -22.75 -3.36
C SER A 134 6.33 -22.32 -4.83
N HIS A 135 5.16 -22.18 -5.47
CA HIS A 135 5.05 -21.73 -6.87
C HIS A 135 5.48 -20.29 -7.04
N VAL A 136 5.00 -19.40 -6.17
CA VAL A 136 5.33 -17.98 -6.26
C VAL A 136 6.81 -17.74 -5.97
N HIS A 137 7.41 -18.50 -5.05
CA HIS A 137 8.86 -18.47 -4.85
C HIS A 137 9.64 -18.89 -6.10
N SER A 138 9.17 -19.91 -6.83
CA SER A 138 9.80 -20.36 -8.07
C SER A 138 9.67 -19.33 -9.21
N ILE A 139 8.59 -18.55 -9.23
CA ILE A 139 8.31 -17.52 -10.25
C ILE A 139 9.09 -16.24 -9.97
N LEU A 140 9.17 -15.80 -8.70
CA LEU A 140 9.79 -14.51 -8.34
C LEU A 140 11.31 -14.56 -8.13
N MET A 141 11.92 -15.76 -8.11
CA MET A 141 13.37 -15.96 -7.96
C MET A 141 14.12 -16.20 -9.30
N LEU A 142 13.44 -16.09 -10.44
CA LEU A 142 14.03 -16.04 -11.79
C LEU A 142 14.24 -14.59 -12.24
#